data_AF-A0A8X7V8W3-F1
#
_entry.id   AF-A0A8X7V8W3-F1
#
_cell.length_a   1.000
_cell.length_b   1.000
_cell.length_c   1.000
_cell.angle_alpha   90.00
_cell.angle_beta   90.00
_cell.angle_gamma   90.00
#
_symmetry.space_group_name_H-M   'P 1'
#
loop_
_entity.id
_entity.type
_entity.pdbx_description
1 polymer ?
#
loop_
_entity_poly.entity_id
_entity_poly.type
_entity_poly.pdbx_seq_one_letter_code
_entity_poly.pdbx_strand_id
1 'polypeptide(L)'
;MSIKVKSGIQKKGRVILPITTSLNAMVYGVAGRVDFVVGDFIQLAPSLKEDVLFLAPPWGGPMYNKVETYTMNMLQPIDGYKLFQIAQSITPNIIMFLPKNVDLAQVEELAWLSSPPLTLEIKENFVGGKLKAITAYFS
;
A
#
# COMPACT_ATOMS: atom_id res chain seq x y z
N MET A 1 11.23 21.34 -15.12
CA MET A 1 11.89 21.06 -13.84
C MET A 1 12.51 19.68 -13.93
N SER A 2 13.84 19.61 -14.12
CA SER A 2 14.54 18.35 -14.39
C SER A 2 14.96 17.70 -13.08
N ILE A 3 14.47 16.50 -12.81
CA ILE A 3 14.88 15.72 -11.63
C ILE A 3 16.15 14.95 -12.00
N LYS A 4 17.29 15.40 -11.47
CA LYS A 4 18.54 14.61 -11.43
C LYS A 4 18.41 13.57 -10.31
N VAL A 5 18.33 12.30 -10.65
CA VAL A 5 18.49 11.20 -9.69
C VAL A 5 19.98 11.03 -9.41
N LYS A 6 20.43 11.39 -8.19
CA LYS A 6 21.79 11.09 -7.71
C LYS A 6 21.93 9.56 -7.55
N SER A 7 23.01 9.00 -8.09
CA SER A 7 23.38 7.60 -7.93
C SER A 7 23.77 7.33 -6.47
N GLY A 8 22.88 6.69 -5.72
CA GLY A 8 23.15 6.14 -4.40
C GLY A 8 22.37 4.84 -4.27
N ILE A 9 23.08 3.77 -3.88
CA ILE A 9 22.58 2.44 -3.45
C ILE A 9 21.25 2.03 -4.10
N GLN A 10 21.30 1.19 -5.13
CA GLN A 10 20.06 0.59 -5.67
C GLN A 10 19.44 -0.33 -4.61
N LYS A 11 18.47 0.18 -3.85
CA LYS A 11 17.64 -0.63 -2.96
C LYS A 11 16.81 -1.59 -3.79
N LYS A 12 16.90 -2.88 -3.49
CA LYS A 12 16.11 -3.93 -4.13
C LYS A 12 14.76 -3.99 -3.43
N GLY A 13 13.66 -3.94 -4.20
CA GLY A 13 12.31 -4.05 -3.66
C GLY A 13 11.84 -5.51 -3.62
N ARG A 14 10.90 -5.83 -2.74
CA ARG A 14 10.20 -7.12 -2.74
C ARG A 14 8.74 -6.92 -3.08
N VAL A 15 8.21 -7.75 -3.96
CA VAL A 15 6.81 -7.70 -4.39
C VAL A 15 6.17 -9.06 -4.19
N ILE A 16 5.09 -9.09 -3.40
CA ILE A 16 4.30 -10.30 -3.13
C ILE A 16 3.06 -10.26 -4.02
N LEU A 17 3.12 -10.90 -5.19
CA LEU A 17 2.09 -10.84 -6.23
C LEU A 17 2.11 -12.09 -7.12
N PRO A 18 1.06 -12.31 -7.94
CA PRO A 18 1.06 -13.36 -8.96
C PRO A 18 2.18 -13.19 -10.00
N ILE A 19 2.50 -14.32 -10.67
CA ILE A 19 3.64 -14.52 -11.60
C ILE A 19 3.69 -13.49 -12.74
N THR A 20 2.53 -12.97 -13.19
CA THR A 20 2.43 -11.99 -14.28
C THR A 20 3.22 -10.70 -14.02
N THR A 21 3.44 -10.35 -12.76
CA THR A 21 4.22 -9.15 -12.38
C THR A 21 5.68 -9.24 -12.84
N SER A 22 6.25 -10.45 -12.88
CA SER A 22 7.63 -10.66 -13.31
C SER A 22 7.82 -10.34 -14.80
N LEU A 23 6.84 -10.70 -15.65
CA LEU A 23 6.86 -10.39 -17.08
C LEU A 23 6.83 -8.87 -17.32
N ASN A 24 5.96 -8.15 -16.61
CA ASN A 24 5.89 -6.70 -16.70
C ASN A 24 7.22 -6.06 -16.30
N ALA A 25 7.82 -6.51 -15.19
CA ALA A 25 9.10 -5.97 -14.74
C ALA A 25 10.24 -6.20 -15.74
N MET A 26 10.21 -7.30 -16.50
CA MET A 26 11.15 -7.53 -17.61
C MET A 26 10.93 -6.54 -18.74
N VAL A 27 9.67 -6.31 -19.15
CA VAL A 27 9.33 -5.31 -20.18
C VAL A 27 9.80 -3.91 -19.79
N TYR A 28 9.64 -3.53 -18.52
CA TYR A 28 10.11 -2.24 -18.00
C TYR A 28 11.61 -2.20 -17.66
N GLY A 29 12.37 -3.29 -17.85
CA GLY A 29 13.82 -3.34 -17.61
C GLY A 29 14.25 -3.23 -16.14
N VAL A 30 13.34 -3.54 -15.20
CA VAL A 30 13.58 -3.40 -13.75
C VAL A 30 13.58 -4.73 -13.01
N ALA A 31 13.44 -5.86 -13.71
CA ALA A 31 13.39 -7.20 -13.09
C ALA A 31 14.57 -7.48 -12.14
N GLY A 32 15.78 -7.00 -12.44
CA GLY A 32 16.95 -7.16 -11.57
C GLY A 32 16.89 -6.39 -10.24
N ARG A 33 15.89 -5.52 -10.05
CA ARG A 33 15.68 -4.71 -8.84
C ARG A 33 14.51 -5.19 -7.97
N VAL A 34 13.86 -6.29 -8.35
CA VAL A 34 12.66 -6.79 -7.69
C VAL A 34 12.82 -8.27 -7.35
N ASP A 35 12.59 -8.62 -6.09
CA ASP A 35 12.37 -10.00 -5.66
C ASP A 35 10.87 -10.32 -5.68
N PHE A 36 10.49 -11.33 -6.46
CA PHE A 36 9.10 -11.76 -6.59
C PHE A 36 8.82 -12.92 -5.64
N VAL A 37 7.77 -12.80 -4.84
CA VAL A 37 7.31 -13.86 -3.94
C VAL A 37 5.85 -14.15 -4.24
N VAL A 38 5.52 -15.41 -4.49
CA VAL A 38 4.13 -15.86 -4.61
C VAL A 38 3.72 -16.41 -3.24
N GLY A 39 2.77 -15.76 -2.58
CA GLY A 39 2.27 -16.22 -1.28
C GLY A 39 1.25 -15.28 -0.67
N ASP A 40 0.71 -15.69 0.47
CA ASP A 40 -0.20 -14.89 1.29
C ASP A 40 0.60 -13.93 2.16
N PHE A 41 0.40 -12.62 1.96
CA PHE A 41 1.06 -11.58 2.74
C PHE A 41 0.86 -11.77 4.25
N ILE A 42 -0.34 -12.17 4.69
CA ILE A 42 -0.66 -12.32 6.12
C ILE A 42 0.22 -13.40 6.75
N GLN A 43 0.47 -14.49 6.02
CA GLN A 43 1.32 -15.59 6.48
C GLN A 43 2.81 -15.25 6.40
N LEU A 44 3.20 -14.44 5.41
CA LEU A 44 4.59 -14.05 5.19
C LEU A 44 5.04 -12.93 6.12
N ALA A 45 4.13 -12.03 6.52
CA ALA A 45 4.41 -10.81 7.28
C ALA A 45 5.35 -11.00 8.48
N PRO A 46 5.20 -12.03 9.35
CA PRO A 46 6.08 -12.23 10.50
C PRO A 46 7.56 -12.46 10.15
N SER A 47 7.85 -12.88 8.91
CA SER A 47 9.21 -13.14 8.42
C SER A 47 9.83 -11.98 7.64
N LEU A 48 9.05 -10.93 7.37
CA LEU A 48 9.48 -9.79 6.57
C LEU A 48 10.22 -8.77 7.44
N LYS A 49 11.23 -8.13 6.85
CA LYS A 49 11.94 -6.97 7.41
C LYS A 49 12.18 -6.01 6.27
N GLU A 50 11.42 -4.93 6.22
CA GLU A 50 11.43 -3.97 5.12
C GLU A 50 11.47 -2.55 5.70
N ASP A 51 12.17 -1.63 5.03
CA ASP A 51 12.24 -0.23 5.50
C ASP A 51 10.89 0.48 5.37
N VAL A 52 10.14 0.16 4.30
CA VAL A 52 8.88 0.77 3.90
C VAL A 52 7.95 -0.30 3.36
N LEU A 53 6.66 -0.24 3.70
CA LEU A 53 5.65 -1.17 3.22
C LEU A 53 4.57 -0.46 2.42
N PHE A 54 4.35 -0.90 1.18
CA PHE A 54 3.26 -0.43 0.32
C PHE A 54 2.14 -1.46 0.27
N LEU A 55 0.93 -1.04 0.66
CA LEU A 55 -0.28 -1.86 0.73
C LEU A 55 -1.29 -1.41 -0.31
N ALA A 56 -1.63 -2.30 -1.24
CA ALA A 56 -2.73 -2.13 -2.18
C ALA A 56 -3.66 -3.36 -2.08
N PRO A 57 -4.37 -3.53 -0.93
CA PRO A 57 -5.25 -4.68 -0.74
C PRO A 57 -6.41 -4.67 -1.74
N PRO A 58 -7.03 -5.83 -2.03
CA PRO A 58 -8.25 -5.91 -2.82
C PRO A 58 -9.38 -5.05 -2.24
N TRP A 59 -9.96 -4.19 -3.07
CA TRP A 59 -11.10 -3.33 -2.67
C TRP A 59 -12.48 -3.97 -2.92
N GLY A 60 -12.54 -5.23 -3.37
CA GLY A 60 -13.79 -5.86 -3.82
C GLY A 60 -14.15 -5.60 -5.29
N GLY A 61 -13.17 -5.23 -6.12
CA GLY A 61 -13.37 -4.96 -7.55
C GLY A 61 -14.21 -3.71 -7.82
N PRO A 62 -14.68 -3.47 -9.05
CA PRO A 62 -15.38 -2.22 -9.43
C PRO A 62 -16.60 -1.86 -8.57
N MET A 63 -17.16 -2.85 -7.87
CA MET A 63 -18.29 -2.74 -6.96
C MET A 63 -18.03 -1.84 -5.75
N TYR A 64 -16.78 -1.54 -5.39
CA TYR A 64 -16.47 -0.57 -4.33
C TYR A 64 -17.10 0.82 -4.59
N ASN A 65 -17.36 1.17 -5.86
CA ASN A 65 -17.99 2.43 -6.23
C ASN A 65 -19.51 2.44 -6.00
N LYS A 66 -20.13 1.31 -5.63
CA LYS A 66 -21.58 1.23 -5.34
C LYS A 66 -21.92 1.56 -3.90
N VAL A 67 -20.92 1.64 -3.01
CA VAL A 67 -21.11 2.14 -1.66
C VAL A 67 -20.76 3.62 -1.62
N GLU A 68 -21.50 4.39 -0.82
CA GLU A 68 -21.25 5.82 -0.64
C GLU A 68 -19.93 6.03 0.10
N THR A 69 -19.76 5.34 1.24
CA THR A 69 -18.56 5.38 2.08
C THR A 69 -17.96 3.98 2.18
N TYR A 70 -16.70 3.86 1.79
CA TYR A 70 -15.91 2.63 1.90
C TYR A 70 -15.20 2.59 3.25
N THR A 71 -15.64 1.72 4.15
CA THR A 71 -15.05 1.61 5.49
C THR A 71 -13.87 0.64 5.49
N MET A 72 -12.95 0.78 6.45
CA MET A 72 -11.80 -0.11 6.61
C MET A 72 -12.20 -1.58 6.85
N ASN A 73 -13.40 -1.82 7.37
CA ASN A 73 -13.96 -3.16 7.57
C ASN A 73 -14.29 -3.88 6.25
N MET A 74 -14.42 -3.14 5.14
CA MET A 74 -14.74 -3.69 3.82
C MET A 74 -13.51 -4.25 3.08
N LEU A 75 -12.31 -3.97 3.57
CA LEU A 75 -11.10 -4.55 3.00
C LEU A 75 -11.12 -6.08 3.11
N GLN A 76 -10.48 -6.72 2.13
CA GLN A 76 -10.36 -8.16 2.04
C GLN A 76 -8.88 -8.53 1.82
N PRO A 77 -8.42 -9.72 2.26
CA PRO A 77 -9.19 -10.78 2.92
C PRO A 77 -9.42 -10.56 4.43
N ILE A 78 -8.84 -9.50 5.00
CA ILE A 78 -9.03 -9.08 6.40
C ILE A 78 -9.37 -7.60 6.44
N ASP A 79 -9.98 -7.16 7.53
CA ASP A 79 -10.27 -5.75 7.76
C ASP A 79 -8.99 -4.89 7.81
N GLY A 80 -9.15 -3.61 7.49
CA GLY A 80 -8.06 -2.66 7.38
C GLY A 80 -7.30 -2.42 8.67
N TYR A 81 -7.97 -2.53 9.83
CA TYR A 81 -7.32 -2.37 11.13
C TYR A 81 -6.35 -3.52 11.40
N LYS A 82 -6.78 -4.77 11.20
CA LYS A 82 -5.89 -5.94 11.33
C LYS A 82 -4.77 -5.90 10.30
N LEU A 83 -5.07 -5.53 9.06
CA LEU A 83 -4.05 -5.40 8.01
C LEU A 83 -2.98 -4.37 8.42
N PHE A 84 -3.41 -3.22 8.94
CA PHE A 84 -2.51 -2.17 9.38
C PHE A 84 -1.68 -2.58 10.61
N GLN A 85 -2.26 -3.32 11.56
CA GLN A 85 -1.52 -3.88 12.69
C GLN A 85 -0.43 -4.88 12.24
N ILE A 86 -0.75 -5.76 11.30
CA ILE A 86 0.24 -6.67 10.70
C ILE A 86 1.36 -5.87 10.03
N ALA A 87 1.01 -4.84 9.28
CA ALA A 87 1.97 -3.95 8.62
C ALA A 87 2.90 -3.23 9.62
N GLN A 88 2.35 -2.71 10.72
CA GLN A 88 3.12 -2.07 11.79
C GLN A 88 4.11 -3.02 12.47
N SER A 89 3.82 -4.33 12.50
CA SER A 89 4.78 -5.31 13.02
C SER A 89 6.05 -5.45 12.15
N ILE A 90 6.00 -4.98 10.90
CA ILE A 90 7.13 -4.99 9.96
C ILE A 90 7.86 -3.65 9.99
N THR A 91 7.13 -2.53 9.89
CA THR A 91 7.71 -1.17 9.84
C THR A 91 6.65 -0.10 10.17
N PRO A 92 7.03 1.04 10.79
CA PRO A 92 6.13 2.19 10.95
C PRO A 92 5.90 2.96 9.64
N ASN A 93 6.80 2.81 8.64
CA ASN A 93 6.71 3.54 7.37
C ASN A 93 5.77 2.80 6.41
N ILE A 94 4.48 3.10 6.48
CA ILE A 94 3.43 2.38 5.74
C ILE A 94 2.79 3.31 4.72
N ILE A 95 2.53 2.80 3.52
CA ILE A 95 1.80 3.52 2.47
C ILE A 95 0.60 2.68 2.09
N MET A 96 -0.61 3.21 2.22
CA MET A 96 -1.84 2.54 1.81
C MET A 96 -2.46 3.20 0.58
N PHE A 97 -2.72 2.40 -0.45
CA PHE A 97 -3.50 2.79 -1.62
C PHE A 97 -4.96 2.37 -1.45
N LEU A 98 -5.86 3.35 -1.32
CA LEU A 98 -7.24 3.17 -0.88
C LEU A 98 -8.26 3.70 -1.90
N PRO A 99 -9.51 3.19 -1.89
CA PRO A 99 -10.59 3.74 -2.70
C PRO A 99 -10.80 5.22 -2.47
N LYS A 100 -11.19 5.95 -3.52
CA LYS A 100 -11.49 7.39 -3.46
C LYS A 100 -12.61 7.78 -2.48
N ASN A 101 -13.48 6.84 -2.14
CA ASN A 101 -14.62 7.01 -1.24
C ASN A 101 -14.36 6.40 0.14
N VAL A 102 -13.09 6.20 0.52
CA VAL A 102 -12.73 5.67 1.84
C VAL A 102 -13.14 6.64 2.95
N ASP A 103 -13.59 6.10 4.08
CA ASP A 103 -13.83 6.87 5.29
C ASP A 103 -12.51 7.42 5.84
N LEU A 104 -12.28 8.72 5.61
CA LEU A 104 -11.05 9.40 6.03
C LEU A 104 -10.86 9.41 7.55
N ALA A 105 -11.94 9.47 8.33
CA ALA A 105 -11.85 9.45 9.79
C ALA A 105 -11.29 8.11 10.29
N GLN A 106 -11.64 7.00 9.65
CA GLN A 106 -11.08 5.69 9.97
C GLN A 106 -9.60 5.58 9.56
N VAL A 107 -9.18 6.24 8.47
CA VAL A 107 -7.77 6.29 8.07
C VAL A 107 -6.94 7.10 9.09
N GLU A 108 -7.47 8.22 9.58
CA GLU A 108 -6.87 9.01 10.65
C GLU A 108 -6.77 8.21 11.96
N GLU A 109 -7.82 7.47 12.30
CA GLU A 109 -7.85 6.61 13.48
C GLU A 109 -6.72 5.58 13.50
N LEU A 110 -6.34 5.00 12.35
CA LEU A 110 -5.20 4.07 12.26
C LEU A 110 -3.88 4.72 12.73
N ALA A 111 -3.65 5.97 12.35
CA ALA A 111 -2.46 6.71 12.76
C ALA A 111 -2.47 6.97 14.27
N TRP A 112 -3.61 7.38 14.81
CA TRP A 112 -3.80 7.67 16.24
C TRP A 112 -3.72 6.45 17.17
N LEU A 113 -4.25 5.29 16.73
CA LEU A 113 -4.22 4.05 17.50
C LEU A 113 -2.85 3.37 17.53
N SER A 114 -1.91 3.84 16.72
CA SER A 114 -0.53 3.35 16.73
C SER A 114 0.19 3.81 18.00
N SER A 115 1.19 3.04 18.46
CA SER A 115 1.97 3.36 19.66
C SER A 115 3.47 3.30 19.38
N PRO A 116 4.17 4.45 19.26
CA PRO A 116 3.62 5.81 19.34
C PRO A 116 2.68 6.14 18.17
N PRO A 117 1.81 7.16 18.30
CA PRO A 117 0.98 7.62 17.19
C PRO A 117 1.84 7.97 15.97
N LEU A 118 1.38 7.55 14.80
CA LEU A 118 2.06 7.84 13.53
C LEU A 118 1.56 9.17 12.98
N THR A 119 2.43 9.85 12.23
CA THR A 119 2.03 10.97 11.38
C THR A 119 1.29 10.45 10.15
N LEU A 120 0.33 11.22 9.63
CA LEU A 120 -0.46 10.86 8.46
C LEU A 120 -0.47 11.99 7.42
N GLU A 121 -0.05 11.68 6.20
CA GLU A 121 -0.23 12.54 5.02
C GLU A 121 -1.16 11.85 4.03
N ILE A 122 -2.18 12.57 3.55
CA ILE A 122 -3.17 12.05 2.61
C ILE A 122 -2.98 12.73 1.25
N LYS A 123 -2.87 11.94 0.18
CA LYS A 123 -2.82 12.42 -1.21
C LYS A 123 -3.96 11.88 -2.04
N GLU A 124 -4.60 12.77 -2.78
CA GLU A 124 -5.61 12.45 -3.76
C GLU A 124 -4.97 12.12 -5.12
N ASN A 125 -5.39 11.03 -5.74
CA ASN A 125 -4.88 10.61 -7.05
C ASN A 125 -5.89 10.93 -8.15
N PHE A 126 -5.55 11.84 -9.05
CA PHE A 126 -6.38 12.25 -10.18
C PHE A 126 -5.88 11.66 -11.51
N VAL A 127 -6.82 11.21 -12.35
CA VAL A 127 -6.55 10.82 -13.73
C VAL A 127 -7.60 11.47 -14.62
N GLY A 128 -7.17 12.29 -15.58
CA GLY A 128 -8.08 13.03 -16.47
C GLY A 128 -9.05 13.94 -15.71
N GLY A 129 -8.57 14.60 -14.65
CA GLY A 129 -9.38 15.49 -13.80
C GLY A 129 -10.37 14.79 -12.86
N LYS A 130 -10.41 13.45 -12.86
CA LYS A 130 -11.30 12.67 -11.98
C LYS A 130 -10.51 12.01 -10.86
N LEU A 131 -10.98 12.17 -9.62
CA LEU A 131 -10.44 11.46 -8.46
C LEU A 131 -10.61 9.94 -8.65
N LYS A 132 -9.52 9.18 -8.48
CA LYS A 132 -9.47 7.74 -8.66
C LYS A 132 -9.27 6.98 -7.36
N ALA A 133 -8.40 7.49 -6.50
CA ALA A 133 -7.98 6.82 -5.29
C ALA A 133 -7.36 7.83 -4.31
N ILE A 134 -7.14 7.39 -3.09
CA ILE A 134 -6.41 8.11 -2.06
C ILE A 134 -5.15 7.31 -1.71
N THR A 135 -4.06 7.99 -1.40
CA THR A 135 -2.83 7.40 -0.87
C THR A 135 -2.56 7.99 0.50
N ALA A 136 -2.56 7.15 1.53
CA ALA A 136 -2.24 7.52 2.90
C ALA A 136 -0.80 7.10 3.21
N TYR A 137 0.01 8.04 3.69
CA TYR A 137 1.39 7.84 4.10
C TYR A 137 1.49 7.95 5.62
N PHE A 138 2.00 6.91 6.26
CA PHE A 138 2.19 6.81 7.71
C PHE A 138 3.69 6.76 8.03
N SER A 139 4.13 7.54 9.03
CA SER A 139 5.52 7.55 9.51
C SER A 139 5.69 8.02 10.96
#